data_AF-E2C466-F1
#
_entry.id   AF-E2C466-F1
#
_cell.length_a   1.000
_cell.length_b   1.000
_cell.length_c   1.000
_cell.angle_alpha   90.00
_cell.angle_beta   90.00
_cell.angle_gamma   90.00
#
_symmetry.space_group_name_H-M   'P 1'
#
loop_
_entity.id
_entity.type
_entity.pdbx_description
1 polymer ?
#
loop_
_entity_poly.entity_id
_entity_poly.type
_entity_poly.pdbx_seq_one_letter_code
_entity_poly.pdbx_strand_id
1 'polypeptide(L)'
;MVSTTVETKNPEAEIKPGLDLLGPIRQKFVSISDYMVPVDDGLNSQIFISTSYDATTHFETTCLDVLDIFKRATGEEFDFNKVKHELGDEDQ
;
A
#
# COMPACT_ATOMS: atom_id res chain seq x y z
N MET A 1 -0.92 6.76 13.55
CA MET A 1 -0.39 7.43 12.35
C MET A 1 -1.51 8.31 11.81
N VAL A 2 -1.21 9.51 11.32
CA VAL A 2 -2.19 10.36 10.61
C VAL A 2 -1.64 10.55 9.21
N SER A 3 -2.40 10.15 8.20
CA SER A 3 -2.01 10.18 6.79
C SER A 3 -3.16 10.70 5.94
N THR A 4 -2.82 11.38 4.84
CA THR A 4 -3.76 11.83 3.82
C THR A 4 -3.00 12.07 2.51
N THR A 5 -3.72 12.13 1.39
CA THR A 5 -3.19 12.64 0.13
C THR A 5 -3.07 14.16 0.23
N VAL A 6 -1.95 14.71 -0.26
CA VAL A 6 -1.68 16.16 -0.21
C VAL A 6 -2.55 16.90 -1.23
N GLU A 7 -3.29 17.90 -0.76
CA GLU A 7 -4.19 18.70 -1.60
C GLU A 7 -3.81 20.20 -1.64
N THR A 8 -2.94 20.66 -0.73
CA THR A 8 -2.56 22.06 -0.61
C THR A 8 -1.05 22.25 -0.58
N LYS A 9 -0.61 23.52 -0.62
CA LYS A 9 0.80 23.88 -0.44
C LYS A 9 1.27 23.80 1.02
N ASN A 10 0.38 23.50 1.96
CA ASN A 10 0.70 23.35 3.39
C ASN A 10 0.19 21.99 3.93
N PRO A 11 0.87 20.87 3.59
CA PRO A 11 0.39 19.51 3.89
C PRO A 11 0.14 19.25 5.38
N GLU A 12 0.95 19.85 6.25
CA GLU A 12 0.85 19.64 7.69
C GLU A 12 -0.44 20.26 8.28
N ALA A 13 -1.01 21.28 7.64
CA ALA A 13 -2.29 21.86 8.05
C ALA A 13 -3.47 20.93 7.73
N GLU A 14 -3.36 20.09 6.70
CA GLU A 14 -4.42 19.18 6.26
C GLU A 14 -4.67 18.08 7.30
N ILE A 15 -3.61 17.60 7.97
CA ILE A 15 -3.71 16.57 9.01
C ILE A 15 -4.08 17.12 10.40
N LYS A 16 -4.23 18.44 10.56
CA LYS A 16 -4.55 19.07 11.85
C LYS A 16 -5.79 18.45 12.53
N PRO A 17 -6.92 18.21 11.83
CA PRO A 17 -8.09 17.60 12.46
C PRO A 17 -7.79 16.23 13.09
N GLY A 18 -6.94 15.41 12.44
CA GLY A 18 -6.51 14.12 12.99
C GLY A 18 -5.55 14.27 14.17
N LEU A 19 -4.64 15.25 14.12
CA LEU A 19 -3.70 15.52 15.21
C LEU A 19 -4.39 16.05 16.47
N ASP A 20 -5.42 16.88 16.33
CA ASP A 20 -6.18 17.46 17.46
C ASP A 20 -6.85 16.37 18.32
N LEU A 21 -7.18 15.21 17.72
CA LEU A 21 -7.75 14.05 18.41
C LEU A 21 -6.74 13.29 19.28
N LEU A 22 -5.44 13.48 19.08
CA LEU A 22 -4.38 12.75 19.78
C LEU A 22 -4.02 13.35 21.15
N GLY A 23 -4.53 14.54 21.48
CA GLY A 23 -4.15 15.27 22.70
C GLY A 23 -2.71 15.80 22.65
N PRO A 24 -2.03 15.99 23.81
CA PRO A 24 -0.67 16.52 23.85
C PRO A 24 0.35 15.60 23.15
N ILE A 25 0.95 16.07 22.05
CA ILE A 25 1.96 15.34 21.29
C ILE A 25 3.35 15.70 21.81
N ARG A 26 4.10 14.71 22.31
CA ARG A 26 5.48 14.91 22.79
C ARG A 26 6.45 15.22 21.65
N GLN A 27 6.32 14.51 20.53
CA GLN A 27 7.19 14.62 19.37
C GLN A 27 6.42 14.24 18.11
N LYS A 28 6.69 14.92 17.00
CA LYS A 28 6.11 14.65 15.69
C LYS A 28 7.22 14.47 14.67
N PHE A 29 7.07 13.46 13.81
CA PHE A 29 7.94 13.21 12.66
C PHE A 29 7.07 13.27 11.41
N VAL A 30 7.36 14.21 10.52
CA VAL A 30 6.57 14.47 9.31
C VAL A 30 7.35 13.99 8.11
N SER A 31 6.72 13.20 7.25
CA SER A 31 7.26 12.75 5.98
C SER A 31 6.23 12.99 4.88
N ILE A 32 6.70 13.43 3.72
CA ILE A 32 5.90 13.57 2.51
C ILE A 32 6.60 12.68 1.47
N SER A 33 5.82 11.84 0.80
CA SER A 33 6.32 10.90 -0.19
C SER A 33 5.51 11.04 -1.47
N ASP A 34 6.19 11.02 -2.61
CA ASP A 34 5.52 11.00 -3.92
C ASP A 34 4.88 9.65 -4.17
N TYR A 35 3.69 9.66 -4.80
CA TYR A 35 2.96 8.45 -5.18
C TYR A 35 3.18 8.15 -6.66
N MET A 36 3.82 7.02 -6.93
CA MET A 36 4.18 6.59 -8.28
C MET A 36 3.37 5.37 -8.70
N VAL A 37 3.02 5.33 -9.99
CA VAL A 37 2.36 4.21 -10.67
C VAL A 37 3.21 3.77 -11.87
N PRO A 38 3.17 2.48 -12.25
CA PRO A 38 3.84 2.03 -13.47
C PRO A 38 3.23 2.70 -14.71
N VAL A 39 4.08 3.06 -15.67
CA VAL A 39 3.66 3.59 -16.98
C VAL A 39 3.49 2.50 -18.05
N ASP A 40 3.92 1.28 -17.73
CA ASP A 40 3.86 0.08 -18.57
C ASP A 40 3.26 -1.06 -17.75
N ASP A 41 2.41 -1.88 -18.37
CA ASP A 41 1.78 -3.03 -17.72
C ASP A 41 2.74 -4.23 -17.58
N GLY A 42 3.86 -4.21 -18.30
CA GLY A 42 4.87 -5.27 -18.20
C GLY A 42 4.60 -6.47 -19.11
N LEU A 43 3.49 -6.52 -19.86
CA LEU A 43 3.14 -7.67 -20.69
C LEU A 43 4.14 -7.89 -21.83
N ASN A 44 4.59 -6.81 -22.47
CA ASN A 44 5.59 -6.88 -23.54
C ASN A 44 7.02 -6.78 -23.00
N SER A 45 7.26 -5.88 -22.04
CA SER A 45 8.60 -5.64 -21.49
C SER A 45 9.06 -6.72 -20.52
N GLN A 46 8.14 -7.52 -19.98
CA GLN A 46 8.37 -8.52 -18.93
C GLN A 46 8.96 -7.91 -17.64
N ILE A 47 8.66 -6.63 -17.38
CA ILE A 47 9.03 -5.91 -16.17
C ILE A 47 7.75 -5.48 -15.46
N PHE A 48 7.44 -6.12 -14.33
CA PHE A 48 6.21 -5.87 -13.57
C PHE A 48 6.53 -5.03 -12.33
N ILE A 49 6.17 -3.74 -12.38
CA ILE A 49 6.44 -2.77 -11.31
C ILE A 49 5.17 -2.59 -10.46
N SER A 50 5.35 -2.50 -9.15
CA SER A 50 4.27 -2.25 -8.19
C SER A 50 3.90 -0.77 -8.10
N THR A 51 2.70 -0.51 -7.60
CA THR A 51 2.28 0.84 -7.24
C THR A 51 2.86 1.23 -5.87
N SER A 52 3.06 2.53 -5.63
CA SER A 52 3.45 3.03 -4.31
C SER A 52 2.37 2.74 -3.26
N TYR A 53 2.75 2.65 -1.98
CA TYR A 53 1.76 2.59 -0.90
C TYR A 53 0.98 3.90 -0.83
N ASP A 54 -0.35 3.81 -0.80
CA ASP A 54 -1.21 4.97 -0.66
C ASP A 54 -1.32 5.42 0.81
N ALA A 55 -2.13 6.44 1.05
CA ALA A 55 -2.31 7.01 2.39
C ALA A 55 -3.22 6.17 3.30
N THR A 56 -3.78 5.05 2.83
CA THR A 56 -4.69 4.21 3.62
C THR A 56 -3.96 3.46 4.73
N THR A 57 -4.67 3.14 5.81
CA THR A 57 -4.10 2.48 6.99
C THR A 57 -4.42 0.98 7.04
N HIS A 58 -4.90 0.42 5.94
CA HIS A 58 -5.23 -0.99 5.78
C HIS A 58 -4.71 -1.49 4.42
N PHE A 59 -4.58 -2.80 4.26
CA PHE A 59 -3.84 -3.38 3.13
C PHE A 59 -4.66 -3.67 1.87
N GLU A 60 -5.90 -3.20 1.78
CA GLU A 60 -6.79 -3.58 0.68
C GLU A 60 -6.22 -3.23 -0.70
N THR A 61 -5.82 -1.97 -0.90
CA THR A 61 -5.25 -1.50 -2.17
C THR A 61 -3.91 -2.15 -2.49
N THR A 62 -3.09 -2.39 -1.46
CA THR A 62 -1.85 -3.17 -1.59
C THR A 62 -2.12 -4.59 -2.07
N CYS A 63 -3.09 -5.29 -1.45
CA CYS A 63 -3.45 -6.64 -1.84
C CYS A 63 -3.97 -6.69 -3.28
N LEU A 64 -4.73 -5.68 -3.71
CA LEU A 64 -5.18 -5.57 -5.10
C LEU A 64 -4.01 -5.39 -6.07
N ASP A 65 -3.02 -4.56 -5.74
CA ASP A 65 -1.81 -4.38 -6.58
C ASP A 65 -1.00 -5.68 -6.68
N VAL A 66 -0.88 -6.45 -5.59
CA VAL A 66 -0.23 -7.77 -5.61
C VAL A 66 -0.96 -8.76 -6.54
N LEU A 67 -2.29 -8.82 -6.46
CA LEU A 67 -3.08 -9.70 -7.33
C LEU A 67 -3.00 -9.29 -8.80
N ASP A 68 -3.00 -7.99 -9.07
CA ASP A 68 -2.83 -7.45 -10.41
C ASP A 68 -1.46 -7.78 -11.02
N ILE A 69 -0.38 -7.57 -10.26
CA ILE A 69 0.98 -7.96 -10.67
C ILE A 69 1.05 -9.46 -10.95
N PHE A 70 0.50 -10.30 -10.06
CA PHE A 70 0.47 -11.75 -10.24
C PHE A 70 -0.22 -12.13 -11.56
N LYS A 71 -1.39 -11.54 -11.83
CA LYS A 71 -2.15 -11.79 -13.05
C LYS A 71 -1.39 -11.38 -14.30
N ARG A 72 -0.76 -10.19 -14.31
CA ARG A 72 0.05 -9.72 -15.44
C ARG A 72 1.27 -10.59 -15.69
N ALA A 73 1.92 -11.05 -14.63
CA ALA A 73 3.13 -11.87 -14.71
C ALA A 73 2.86 -13.33 -15.11
N THR A 74 1.77 -13.92 -14.64
CA THR A 74 1.47 -15.35 -14.86
C THR A 74 0.46 -15.60 -15.99
N GLY A 75 -0.36 -14.59 -16.32
CA GLY A 75 -1.47 -14.73 -17.26
C GLY A 75 -2.72 -15.41 -16.68
N GLU A 76 -2.73 -15.75 -15.39
CA GLU A 76 -3.90 -16.34 -14.70
C GLU A 76 -4.32 -15.54 -13.46
N GLU A 77 -5.61 -15.60 -13.12
CA GLU A 77 -6.12 -15.07 -11.86
C GLU A 77 -5.54 -15.86 -10.67
N PHE A 78 -5.22 -15.17 -9.58
CA PHE A 78 -4.75 -15.85 -8.37
C PHE A 78 -5.88 -16.66 -7.74
N ASP A 79 -5.72 -17.98 -7.69
CA ASP A 79 -6.67 -18.88 -7.05
C ASP A 79 -6.25 -19.18 -5.61
N PHE A 80 -6.94 -18.54 -4.66
CA PHE A 80 -6.71 -18.73 -3.23
C PHE A 80 -6.89 -20.18 -2.77
N ASN A 81 -7.66 -21.01 -3.48
CA ASN A 81 -7.85 -22.42 -3.11
C ASN A 81 -6.61 -23.27 -3.41
N LYS A 82 -5.71 -22.80 -4.30
CA LYS A 82 -4.43 -23.47 -4.56
C LYS A 82 -3.44 -23.28 -3.41
N VAL A 83 -3.69 -22.34 -2.49
CA VAL A 83 -2.88 -22.14 -1.29
C VAL A 83 -3.17 -23.28 -0.31
N LYS A 84 -2.49 -24.41 -0.51
CA LYS A 84 -2.48 -25.50 0.46
C LYS A 84 -1.49 -25.14 1.56
N HIS A 85 -2.01 -24.66 2.68
CA HIS A 85 -1.21 -24.52 3.88
C HIS A 85 -0.96 -25.94 4.43
N GLU A 86 0.20 -26.52 4.15
CA GLU A 86 0.75 -27.53 5.08
C GLU A 86 1.35 -26.74 6.24
N LEU A 87 0.48 -26.34 7.18
CA LEU A 87 0.94 -26.02 8.54
C LEU A 87 1.57 -27.31 9.06
N GLY A 88 2.87 -27.49 8.85
CA GLY A 88 3.63 -28.39 9.70
C GLY A 88 3.38 -27.92 11.14
N ASP A 89 3.00 -28.84 12.01
CA ASP A 89 2.78 -28.61 13.43
C ASP A 89 4.00 -27.89 14.03
N GLU A 90 3.93 -26.57 14.18
CA GLU A 90 4.83 -25.82 15.04
C GLU A 90 4.08 -25.49 16.34
N ASP A 91 3.84 -26.54 17.12
CA ASP A 91 3.82 -26.46 18.57
C ASP A 91 5.23 -26.05 19.04
N GLN A 92 5.44 -24.77 19.36
CA GLN A 92 6.32 -24.36 20.47
C GLN A 92 6.05 -22.95 20.99
#